data_AF-A0AAV7ZCM0-F1
#
_entry.id   AF-A0AAV7ZCM0-F1
#
_cell.length_a   1.000
_cell.length_b   1.000
_cell.length_c   1.000
_cell.angle_alpha   90.00
_cell.angle_beta   90.00
_cell.angle_gamma   90.00
#
_symmetry.space_group_name_H-M   'P 1'
#
loop_
_entity.id
_entity.type
_entity.pdbx_description
1 polymer ?
#
loop_
_entity_poly.entity_id
_entity_poly.type
_entity_poly.pdbx_seq_one_letter_code
_entity_poly.pdbx_strand_id
1 'polypeptide(L)'
;MCWNLEVSITFSIIELVAIVFLWYRNYSIRDRVYSFFFLLVFFIEFSEIFLWITIPESGEFEGKCPSANVFFTSVTYFVAWMQPLGINLYCLFTTTKKQDKSKFYLSVSLASFDYVMHVISYFVRWGEVGSQQNCSVTYGKNDNLTWKWQYIKAWYYPNTYNYFVLSVIPFLFYRPWRAMINFAFPYLTTLLVTYFVFDTTVFPSTWCWTALMILIFFVLDPWTVERDTFKSCFVKKDNKKQKAITESSFSEEDQINLSSSHQDDETDPRSSHSKEESD
;
A
#
# COMPACT_ATOMS: atom_id res chain seq x y z
N MET A 1 -6.05 -17.55 7.21
CA MET A 1 -5.08 -18.31 6.42
C MET A 1 -5.86 -19.13 5.44
N CYS A 2 -5.44 -19.30 4.21
CA CYS A 2 -6.33 -19.88 3.20
C CYS A 2 -6.75 -21.30 3.61
N TRP A 3 -7.97 -21.70 3.22
CA TRP A 3 -8.66 -22.86 3.81
C TRP A 3 -8.01 -24.20 3.47
N ASN A 4 -7.33 -24.31 2.34
CA ASN A 4 -6.65 -25.52 1.89
C ASN A 4 -5.51 -25.16 0.92
N LEU A 5 -4.73 -26.18 0.56
CA LEU A 5 -3.60 -26.08 -0.36
C LEU A 5 -4.00 -25.54 -1.73
N GLU A 6 -5.11 -26.02 -2.29
CA GLU A 6 -5.59 -25.64 -3.61
C GLU A 6 -5.94 -24.15 -3.69
N VAL A 7 -6.57 -23.61 -2.63
CA VAL A 7 -6.89 -22.19 -2.52
C VAL A 7 -5.61 -21.36 -2.39
N SER A 8 -4.65 -21.77 -1.55
CA SER A 8 -3.35 -21.07 -1.45
C SER A 8 -2.61 -21.03 -2.79
N ILE A 9 -2.60 -22.14 -3.54
CA ILE A 9 -1.99 -22.19 -4.89
C ILE A 9 -2.75 -21.29 -5.86
N THR A 10 -4.07 -21.40 -5.91
CA THR A 10 -4.90 -20.66 -6.87
C THR A 10 -4.79 -19.17 -6.63
N PHE A 11 -4.89 -18.72 -5.38
CA PHE A 11 -4.87 -17.30 -5.06
C PHE A 11 -3.47 -16.73 -5.26
N SER A 12 -2.39 -17.40 -4.80
CA SER A 12 -1.03 -16.92 -5.05
C SER A 12 -0.71 -16.75 -6.55
N ILE A 13 -1.21 -17.63 -7.43
CA ILE A 13 -1.07 -17.47 -8.88
C ILE A 13 -1.86 -16.26 -9.38
N ILE A 14 -3.13 -16.13 -8.99
CA ILE A 14 -3.98 -14.99 -9.39
C ILE A 14 -3.37 -13.67 -8.92
N GLU A 15 -2.90 -13.62 -7.67
CA GLU A 15 -2.26 -12.47 -7.08
C GLU A 15 -0.97 -12.10 -7.80
N LEU A 16 -0.10 -13.07 -8.09
CA LEU A 16 1.12 -12.83 -8.85
C LEU A 16 0.82 -12.25 -10.24
N VAL A 17 -0.13 -12.84 -10.97
CA VAL A 17 -0.54 -12.34 -12.30
C VAL A 17 -1.08 -10.92 -12.20
N ALA A 18 -1.92 -10.62 -11.20
CA ALA A 18 -2.47 -9.30 -11.01
C ALA A 18 -1.42 -8.27 -10.56
N ILE A 19 -0.47 -8.63 -9.69
CA ILE A 19 0.68 -7.80 -9.29
C ILE A 19 1.50 -7.44 -10.52
N VAL A 20 1.86 -8.44 -11.34
CA VAL A 20 2.60 -8.24 -12.60
C VAL A 20 1.81 -7.34 -13.53
N PHE A 21 0.50 -7.58 -13.70
CA PHE A 21 -0.36 -6.75 -14.52
C PHE A 21 -0.41 -5.29 -14.04
N LEU A 22 -0.63 -5.04 -12.74
CA LEU A 22 -0.65 -3.69 -12.15
C LEU A 22 0.72 -3.00 -12.32
N TRP A 23 1.81 -3.74 -12.10
CA TRP A 23 3.16 -3.24 -12.27
C TRP A 23 3.43 -2.79 -13.70
N TYR A 24 3.04 -3.58 -14.71
CA TYR A 24 3.26 -3.20 -16.11
C TYR A 24 2.25 -2.18 -16.62
N ARG A 25 0.99 -2.23 -16.16
CA ARG A 25 -0.06 -1.25 -16.49
C ARG A 25 0.38 0.17 -16.15
N ASN A 26 0.93 0.35 -14.94
CA ASN A 26 1.57 1.59 -14.48
C ASN A 26 0.81 2.88 -14.86
N TYR A 27 -0.52 2.87 -14.76
CA TYR A 27 -1.33 4.02 -15.15
C TYR A 27 -1.16 5.19 -14.17
N SER A 28 -0.94 4.88 -12.90
CA SER A 28 -0.70 5.86 -11.85
C SER A 28 0.29 5.31 -10.81
N ILE A 29 0.81 6.19 -9.95
CA ILE A 29 1.62 5.78 -8.78
C ILE A 29 0.87 4.78 -7.89
N ARG A 30 -0.48 4.81 -7.90
CA ARG A 30 -1.31 3.89 -7.13
C ARG A 30 -1.07 2.44 -7.56
N ASP A 31 -0.92 2.17 -8.86
CA ASP A 31 -0.67 0.82 -9.38
C ASP A 31 0.61 0.21 -8.80
N ARG A 32 1.69 1.00 -8.73
CA ARG A 32 2.97 0.57 -8.16
C ARG A 32 2.84 0.27 -6.68
N VAL A 33 2.15 1.14 -5.96
CA VAL A 33 1.97 0.99 -4.51
C VAL A 33 1.01 -0.16 -4.18
N TYR A 34 -0.04 -0.38 -4.97
CA TYR A 34 -0.88 -1.57 -4.87
C TYR A 34 -0.11 -2.84 -5.14
N SER A 35 0.69 -2.87 -6.21
CA SER A 35 1.53 -4.02 -6.54
C SER A 35 2.45 -4.39 -5.37
N PHE A 36 3.04 -3.38 -4.70
CA PHE A 36 3.87 -3.59 -3.52
C PHE A 36 3.07 -4.10 -2.31
N PHE A 37 1.88 -3.54 -2.04
CA PHE A 37 1.03 -4.04 -0.96
C PHE A 37 0.60 -5.49 -1.18
N PHE A 38 0.14 -5.83 -2.38
CA PHE A 38 -0.27 -7.20 -2.72
C PHE A 38 0.89 -8.16 -2.78
N LEU A 39 2.13 -7.70 -3.02
CA LEU A 39 3.31 -8.54 -2.89
C LEU A 39 3.43 -9.13 -1.47
N LEU A 40 3.03 -8.38 -0.43
CA LEU A 40 2.99 -8.91 0.93
C LEU A 40 1.93 -10.01 1.09
N VAL A 41 0.75 -9.83 0.48
CA VAL A 41 -0.31 -10.85 0.52
C VAL A 41 0.15 -12.11 -0.23
N PHE A 42 0.70 -11.94 -1.42
CA PHE A 42 1.25 -13.03 -2.23
C PHE A 42 2.28 -13.84 -1.45
N PHE A 43 3.22 -13.18 -0.76
CA PHE A 43 4.23 -13.90 0.03
C PHE A 43 3.64 -14.71 1.18
N ILE A 44 2.54 -14.25 1.78
CA ILE A 44 1.81 -15.01 2.80
C ILE A 44 1.19 -16.25 2.15
N GLU A 45 0.36 -16.08 1.12
CA GLU A 45 -0.34 -17.19 0.48
C GLU A 45 0.62 -18.21 -0.16
N PHE A 46 1.70 -17.73 -0.75
CA PHE A 46 2.76 -18.57 -1.28
C PHE A 46 3.47 -19.35 -0.17
N SER A 47 3.73 -18.72 0.98
CA SER A 47 4.31 -19.42 2.14
C SER A 47 3.36 -20.48 2.69
N GLU A 48 2.04 -20.24 2.65
CA GLU A 48 1.04 -21.21 3.08
C GLU A 48 1.07 -22.51 2.26
N ILE A 49 1.40 -22.46 0.96
CA ILE A 49 1.58 -23.68 0.14
C ILE A 49 2.60 -24.61 0.80
N PHE A 50 3.73 -24.07 1.24
CA PHE A 50 4.76 -24.86 1.92
C PHE A 50 4.32 -25.28 3.32
N LEU A 51 3.55 -24.45 4.03
CA LEU A 51 2.99 -24.84 5.32
C LEU A 51 2.09 -26.07 5.17
N TRP A 52 1.17 -26.06 4.21
CA TRP A 52 0.29 -27.19 3.91
C TRP A 52 1.06 -28.49 3.62
N ILE A 53 2.12 -28.42 2.80
CA ILE A 53 2.93 -29.59 2.44
C ILE A 53 3.72 -30.13 3.65
N THR A 54 4.01 -29.28 4.64
CA THR A 54 4.77 -29.69 5.84
C THR A 54 3.89 -30.21 6.98
N ILE A 55 2.58 -30.02 6.93
CA ILE A 55 1.66 -30.47 7.97
C ILE A 55 1.28 -31.93 7.69
N PRO A 56 1.35 -32.83 8.69
CA PRO A 56 0.95 -34.23 8.52
C PRO A 56 -0.56 -34.33 8.30
N GLU A 57 -1.02 -35.44 7.70
CA GLU A 57 -2.45 -35.70 7.49
C GLU A 57 -3.28 -35.69 8.77
N SER A 58 -2.67 -36.01 9.92
CA SER A 58 -3.28 -35.90 11.25
C SER A 58 -3.58 -34.46 11.67
N GLY A 59 -3.02 -33.47 10.98
CA GLY A 59 -3.19 -32.04 11.26
C GLY A 59 -2.32 -31.48 12.39
N GLU A 60 -1.83 -32.34 13.28
CA GLU A 60 -0.96 -32.00 14.39
C GLU A 60 0.35 -32.79 14.39
N PHE A 61 1.42 -32.16 14.89
CA PHE A 61 2.73 -32.79 15.02
C PHE A 61 2.86 -33.52 16.36
N GLU A 62 3.12 -34.83 16.33
CA GLU A 62 3.48 -35.64 17.50
C GLU A 62 4.95 -35.41 17.90
N GLY A 63 5.32 -34.17 18.23
CA GLY A 63 6.65 -33.82 18.71
C GLY A 63 7.19 -32.52 18.13
N LYS A 64 8.41 -32.59 17.57
CA LYS A 64 9.12 -31.41 17.06
C LYS A 64 8.55 -30.98 15.71
N CYS A 65 8.24 -29.69 15.58
CA CYS A 65 7.77 -29.11 14.34
C CYS A 65 8.91 -29.11 13.29
N PRO A 66 8.66 -29.56 12.05
CA PRO A 66 9.65 -29.56 10.98
C PRO A 66 10.27 -28.16 10.78
N SER A 67 11.58 -28.10 10.58
CA SER A 67 12.29 -26.82 10.40
C SER A 67 11.72 -25.97 9.26
N ALA A 68 11.24 -26.62 8.19
CA ALA A 68 10.55 -25.94 7.09
C ALA A 68 9.26 -25.26 7.56
N ASN A 69 8.40 -25.96 8.31
CA ASN A 69 7.16 -25.40 8.84
C ASN A 69 7.43 -24.19 9.74
N VAL A 70 8.44 -24.32 10.63
CA VAL A 70 8.87 -23.22 11.51
C VAL A 70 9.36 -22.02 10.69
N PHE A 71 10.19 -22.26 9.67
CA PHE A 71 10.70 -21.22 8.79
C PHE A 71 9.56 -20.47 8.08
N PHE A 72 8.67 -21.18 7.38
CA PHE A 72 7.57 -20.56 6.65
C PHE A 72 6.56 -19.89 7.58
N THR A 73 6.31 -20.43 8.78
CA THR A 73 5.46 -19.79 9.78
C THR A 73 6.06 -18.45 10.22
N SER A 74 7.37 -18.40 10.34
CA SER A 74 8.11 -17.20 10.74
C SER A 74 8.16 -16.16 9.64
N VAL A 75 8.43 -16.56 8.39
CA VAL A 75 8.33 -15.68 7.21
C VAL A 75 6.93 -15.06 7.16
N THR A 76 5.91 -15.89 7.28
CA THR A 76 4.51 -15.47 7.24
C THR A 76 4.18 -14.49 8.37
N TYR A 77 4.68 -14.72 9.58
CA TYR A 77 4.57 -13.77 10.70
C TYR A 77 5.12 -12.40 10.32
N PHE A 78 6.38 -12.32 9.87
CA PHE A 78 7.00 -11.04 9.53
C PHE A 78 6.27 -10.33 8.41
N VAL A 79 5.91 -11.05 7.34
CA VAL A 79 5.19 -10.47 6.20
C VAL A 79 3.81 -9.97 6.61
N ALA A 80 3.07 -10.72 7.43
CA ALA A 80 1.78 -10.28 7.96
C ALA A 80 1.90 -8.99 8.77
N TRP A 81 2.88 -8.90 9.67
CA TRP A 81 3.10 -7.70 10.48
C TRP A 81 3.64 -6.50 9.68
N MET A 82 4.11 -6.70 8.43
CA MET A 82 4.41 -5.60 7.51
C MET A 82 3.16 -5.01 6.83
N GLN A 83 2.00 -5.68 6.86
CA GLN A 83 0.80 -5.22 6.16
C GLN A 83 0.28 -3.84 6.66
N PRO A 84 0.22 -3.54 7.97
CA PRO A 84 -0.16 -2.20 8.44
C PRO A 84 0.77 -1.13 7.91
N LEU A 85 2.08 -1.38 7.85
CA LEU A 85 3.05 -0.46 7.26
C LEU A 85 2.76 -0.26 5.76
N GLY A 86 2.49 -1.34 5.01
CA GLY A 86 2.10 -1.28 3.62
C GLY A 86 0.86 -0.41 3.37
N ILE A 87 -0.18 -0.57 4.18
CA ILE A 87 -1.41 0.24 4.14
C ILE A 87 -1.10 1.73 4.42
N ASN A 88 -0.27 1.99 5.42
CA ASN A 88 0.11 3.36 5.79
C ASN A 88 0.93 4.06 4.70
N LEU A 89 1.90 3.36 4.11
CA LEU A 89 2.65 3.84 2.96
C LEU A 89 1.72 4.08 1.77
N TYR A 90 0.76 3.18 1.53
CA TYR A 90 -0.27 3.38 0.53
C TYR A 90 -1.03 4.69 0.73
N CYS A 91 -1.56 4.92 1.92
CA CYS A 91 -2.29 6.14 2.21
C CYS A 91 -1.40 7.40 2.07
N LEU A 92 -0.13 7.33 2.49
CA LEU A 92 0.85 8.42 2.37
C LEU A 92 1.16 8.79 0.92
N PHE A 93 1.38 7.80 0.05
CA PHE A 93 1.77 8.04 -1.34
C PHE A 93 0.61 8.41 -2.24
N THR A 94 -0.61 7.99 -1.90
CA THR A 94 -1.79 8.22 -2.73
C THR A 94 -2.65 9.39 -2.26
N THR A 95 -2.40 9.94 -1.06
CA THR A 95 -3.07 11.18 -0.64
C THR A 95 -2.62 12.39 -1.48
N THR A 96 -3.60 13.16 -1.92
CA THR A 96 -3.37 14.37 -2.73
C THR A 96 -3.18 15.62 -1.88
N LYS A 97 -3.68 15.63 -0.64
CA LYS A 97 -3.66 16.81 0.23
C LYS A 97 -2.40 16.87 1.08
N LYS A 98 -1.60 17.92 0.91
CA LYS A 98 -0.37 18.15 1.69
C LYS A 98 -0.61 18.16 3.20
N GLN A 99 -1.75 18.72 3.65
CA GLN A 99 -2.11 18.78 5.07
C GLN A 99 -2.34 17.40 5.70
N ASP A 100 -2.77 16.40 4.91
CA ASP A 100 -3.01 15.05 5.44
C ASP A 100 -1.72 14.21 5.46
N LYS A 101 -0.69 14.59 4.68
CA LYS A 101 0.59 13.87 4.65
C LYS A 101 1.29 13.81 6.01
N SER A 102 1.21 14.85 6.83
CA SER A 102 1.81 14.84 8.18
C SER A 102 1.21 13.77 9.08
N LYS A 103 -0.11 13.56 9.00
CA LYS A 103 -0.82 12.50 9.73
C LYS A 103 -0.36 11.11 9.26
N PHE A 104 -0.19 10.93 7.95
CA PHE A 104 0.30 9.68 7.41
C PHE A 104 1.78 9.43 7.72
N TYR A 105 2.64 10.45 7.78
CA TYR A 105 4.01 10.27 8.27
C TYR A 105 4.03 9.80 9.73
N LEU A 106 3.21 10.39 10.59
CA LEU A 106 3.06 9.93 11.97
C LEU A 106 2.58 8.47 12.00
N SER A 107 1.55 8.13 11.23
CA SER A 107 0.98 6.78 11.19
C SER A 107 1.96 5.74 10.62
N VAL A 108 2.73 6.06 9.58
CA VAL A 108 3.85 5.24 9.07
C VAL A 108 4.92 5.05 10.15
N SER A 109 5.25 6.10 10.90
CA SER A 109 6.25 6.02 11.97
C SER A 109 5.78 5.09 13.09
N LEU A 110 4.51 5.19 13.49
CA LEU A 110 3.90 4.30 14.49
C LEU A 110 3.85 2.84 14.00
N ALA A 111 3.44 2.60 12.75
CA ALA A 111 3.42 1.26 12.17
C ALA A 111 4.83 0.66 12.03
N SER A 112 5.83 1.48 11.70
CA SER A 112 7.23 1.04 11.64
C SER A 112 7.76 0.68 13.02
N PHE A 113 7.46 1.49 14.04
CA PHE A 113 7.82 1.21 15.42
C PHE A 113 7.17 -0.08 15.93
N ASP A 114 5.86 -0.26 15.69
CA ASP A 114 5.12 -1.48 16.05
C ASP A 114 5.72 -2.73 15.38
N TYR A 115 6.06 -2.64 14.09
CA TYR A 115 6.75 -3.72 13.37
C TYR A 115 8.11 -4.07 14.00
N VAL A 116 8.95 -3.07 14.29
CA VAL A 116 10.26 -3.29 14.94
C VAL A 116 10.08 -3.95 16.31
N MET A 117 9.10 -3.49 17.09
CA MET A 117 8.79 -4.09 18.40
C MET A 117 8.31 -5.54 18.27
N HIS A 118 7.57 -5.87 17.21
CA HIS A 118 7.21 -7.26 16.89
C HIS A 118 8.44 -8.12 16.56
N VAL A 119 9.35 -7.59 15.75
CA VAL A 119 10.60 -8.28 15.41
C VAL A 119 11.43 -8.55 16.66
N ILE A 120 11.60 -7.54 17.53
CA ILE A 120 12.30 -7.70 18.81
C ILE A 120 11.61 -8.75 19.69
N SER A 121 10.29 -8.65 19.86
CA SER A 121 9.49 -9.59 20.68
C SER A 121 9.66 -11.03 20.20
N TYR A 122 9.63 -11.23 18.88
CA TYR A 122 9.83 -12.53 18.26
C TYR A 122 11.21 -13.09 18.58
N PHE A 123 12.29 -12.31 18.39
CA PHE A 123 13.66 -12.80 18.63
C PHE A 123 13.96 -13.04 20.11
N VAL A 124 13.45 -12.20 21.01
CA VAL A 124 13.58 -12.43 22.46
C VAL A 124 12.88 -13.73 22.84
N ARG A 125 11.64 -13.93 22.37
CA ARG A 125 10.88 -15.16 22.66
C ARG A 125 11.51 -16.41 22.06
N TRP A 126 12.05 -16.29 20.85
CA TRP A 126 12.80 -17.34 20.19
C TRP A 126 14.03 -17.77 21.02
N GLY A 127 14.74 -16.82 21.63
CA GLY A 127 15.87 -17.11 22.52
C GLY A 127 15.46 -17.81 23.82
N GLU A 128 14.30 -17.47 24.39
CA GLU A 128 13.80 -18.05 25.64
C GLU A 128 13.29 -19.49 25.49
N VAL A 129 12.49 -19.74 24.44
CA VAL A 129 11.69 -20.98 24.33
C VAL A 129 12.08 -21.83 23.12
N GLY A 130 12.96 -21.31 22.27
CA GLY A 130 13.39 -21.96 21.05
C GLY A 130 12.37 -21.86 19.92
N SER A 131 12.80 -22.31 18.75
CA SER A 131 12.07 -22.20 17.48
C SER A 131 10.84 -23.10 17.36
N GLN A 132 10.81 -24.17 18.14
CA GLN A 132 9.91 -25.30 17.94
C GLN A 132 8.45 -25.01 18.32
N GLN A 133 8.18 -23.88 18.98
CA GLN A 133 6.82 -23.48 19.33
C GLN A 133 6.14 -22.55 18.30
N ASN A 134 6.90 -22.07 17.31
CA ASN A 134 6.39 -21.25 16.21
C ASN A 134 6.09 -22.14 15.01
N CYS A 135 4.99 -22.90 15.07
CA CYS A 135 4.57 -23.75 13.96
C CYS A 135 3.11 -23.59 13.59
N SER A 136 2.81 -23.89 12.33
CA SER A 136 1.45 -23.90 11.82
C SER A 136 0.92 -25.32 11.80
N VAL A 137 -0.31 -25.49 12.24
CA VAL A 137 -1.05 -26.76 12.29
C VAL A 137 -2.39 -26.58 11.60
N THR A 138 -3.12 -27.65 11.32
CA THR A 138 -4.56 -27.52 11.04
C THR A 138 -5.35 -27.67 12.34
N TYR A 139 -6.42 -26.91 12.48
CA TYR A 139 -7.27 -26.95 13.66
C TYR A 139 -8.73 -26.68 13.33
N GLY A 140 -9.63 -27.30 14.10
CA GLY A 140 -11.07 -27.10 14.02
C GLY A 140 -11.76 -28.02 13.00
N LYS A 141 -13.10 -27.94 12.95
CA LYS A 141 -13.95 -28.86 12.17
C LYS A 141 -13.68 -28.85 10.66
N ASN A 142 -13.09 -27.78 10.14
CA ASN A 142 -12.82 -27.60 8.72
C ASN A 142 -11.32 -27.70 8.40
N ASP A 143 -10.51 -28.22 9.32
CA ASP A 143 -9.05 -28.40 9.15
C ASP A 143 -8.33 -27.15 8.66
N ASN A 144 -8.72 -25.97 9.16
CA ASN A 144 -8.15 -24.72 8.68
C ASN A 144 -6.70 -24.55 9.16
N LEU A 145 -5.85 -24.01 8.29
CA LEU A 145 -4.50 -23.62 8.66
C LEU A 145 -4.51 -22.58 9.77
N THR A 146 -3.89 -22.93 10.89
CA THR A 146 -3.76 -22.10 12.08
C THR A 146 -2.29 -21.88 12.37
N TRP A 147 -1.87 -20.62 12.30
CA TRP A 147 -0.51 -20.24 12.67
C TRP A 147 -0.38 -20.11 14.19
N LYS A 148 0.48 -20.91 14.82
CA LYS A 148 0.80 -20.74 16.24
C LYS A 148 2.03 -19.84 16.34
N TRP A 149 1.82 -18.64 16.84
CA TRP A 149 2.87 -17.67 17.11
C TRP A 149 3.09 -17.54 18.61
N GLN A 150 4.32 -17.80 19.06
CA GLN A 150 4.75 -17.47 20.41
C GLN A 150 5.53 -16.17 20.36
N TYR A 151 4.92 -15.12 20.87
CA TYR A 151 5.55 -13.82 21.13
C TYR A 151 5.31 -13.44 22.60
N ILE A 152 6.00 -12.42 23.08
CA ILE A 152 5.84 -11.98 24.47
C ILE A 152 4.45 -11.37 24.64
N LYS A 153 3.60 -12.03 25.44
CA LYS A 153 2.29 -11.50 25.84
C LYS A 153 2.47 -10.50 26.98
N ALA A 154 2.85 -9.27 26.67
CA ALA A 154 2.69 -8.16 27.61
C ALA A 154 1.80 -7.07 26.99
N TRP A 155 1.07 -6.33 27.83
CA TRP A 155 0.11 -5.31 27.37
C TRP A 155 0.75 -4.19 26.54
N TYR A 156 2.05 -3.92 26.76
CA TYR A 156 2.83 -2.92 26.03
C TYR A 156 3.51 -3.47 24.78
N TYR A 157 3.51 -4.80 24.59
CA TYR A 157 4.00 -5.39 23.35
C TYR A 157 2.92 -5.31 22.28
N PRO A 158 3.33 -5.14 21.02
CA PRO A 158 2.44 -5.22 19.88
C PRO A 158 1.57 -6.49 19.89
N ASN A 159 0.30 -6.30 19.57
CA ASN A 159 -0.72 -7.33 19.64
C ASN A 159 -1.77 -7.13 18.53
N THR A 160 -2.73 -8.05 18.41
CA THR A 160 -3.77 -8.01 17.38
C THR A 160 -4.61 -6.72 17.40
N TYR A 161 -4.74 -6.06 18.55
CA TYR A 161 -5.41 -4.76 18.63
C TYR A 161 -4.59 -3.66 17.94
N ASN A 162 -3.27 -3.60 18.19
CA ASN A 162 -2.39 -2.66 17.49
C ASN A 162 -2.43 -2.88 15.97
N TYR A 163 -2.37 -4.15 15.54
CA TYR A 163 -2.52 -4.51 14.13
C TYR A 163 -3.76 -3.88 13.51
N PHE A 164 -4.91 -4.09 14.15
CA PHE A 164 -6.19 -3.60 13.68
C PHE A 164 -6.23 -2.08 13.65
N VAL A 165 -5.84 -1.43 14.75
CA VAL A 165 -5.81 0.02 14.88
C VAL A 165 -4.93 0.66 13.79
N LEU A 166 -3.72 0.14 13.59
CA LEU A 166 -2.76 0.66 12.60
C LEU A 166 -3.18 0.37 11.16
N SER A 167 -4.00 -0.66 10.94
CA SER A 167 -4.56 -0.98 9.63
C SER A 167 -5.81 -0.15 9.28
N VAL A 168 -6.65 0.17 10.27
CA VAL A 168 -7.95 0.83 10.05
C VAL A 168 -7.89 2.35 10.15
N ILE A 169 -7.18 2.89 11.16
CA ILE A 169 -7.10 4.34 11.38
C ILE A 169 -6.65 5.13 10.14
N PRO A 170 -5.67 4.68 9.34
CA PRO A 170 -5.23 5.44 8.16
C PRO A 170 -6.36 5.68 7.17
N PHE A 171 -7.29 4.73 7.04
CA PHE A 171 -8.43 4.87 6.15
C PHE A 171 -9.44 5.93 6.61
N LEU A 172 -9.58 6.18 7.92
CA LEU A 172 -10.46 7.24 8.45
C LEU A 172 -10.02 8.64 8.02
N PHE A 173 -8.72 8.80 7.74
CA PHE A 173 -8.14 10.06 7.27
C PHE A 173 -7.93 10.08 5.76
N TYR A 174 -8.18 8.97 5.07
CA TYR A 174 -7.89 8.83 3.65
C TYR A 174 -8.88 9.62 2.79
N ARG A 175 -8.33 10.39 1.84
CA ARG A 175 -9.13 11.10 0.82
C ARG A 175 -8.54 10.81 -0.56
N PRO A 176 -9.37 10.37 -1.53
CA PRO A 176 -10.84 10.33 -1.51
C PRO A 176 -11.42 9.11 -0.75
N TRP A 177 -12.52 9.32 -0.03
CA TRP A 177 -13.27 8.28 0.71
C TRP A 177 -13.69 7.07 -0.14
N ARG A 178 -13.74 7.22 -1.47
CA ARG A 178 -14.04 6.10 -2.39
C ARG A 178 -13.04 4.95 -2.26
N ALA A 179 -11.75 5.22 -2.07
CA ALA A 179 -10.80 4.12 -1.89
C ALA A 179 -11.02 3.40 -0.55
N MET A 180 -11.47 4.11 0.49
CA MET A 180 -11.89 3.47 1.75
C MET A 180 -13.06 2.53 1.51
N ILE A 181 -14.05 2.92 0.69
CA ILE A 181 -15.18 2.04 0.34
C ILE A 181 -14.66 0.78 -0.39
N ASN A 182 -13.71 0.92 -1.30
CA ASN A 182 -13.12 -0.21 -2.03
C ASN A 182 -12.38 -1.21 -1.10
N PHE A 183 -11.86 -0.77 0.04
CA PHE A 183 -11.26 -1.66 1.05
C PHE A 183 -12.29 -2.19 2.05
N ALA A 184 -13.15 -1.32 2.56
CA ALA A 184 -14.12 -1.65 3.60
C ALA A 184 -15.24 -2.55 3.10
N PHE A 185 -15.72 -2.36 1.87
CA PHE A 185 -16.82 -3.15 1.33
C PHE A 185 -16.46 -4.63 1.16
N PRO A 186 -15.33 -5.01 0.52
CA PRO A 186 -14.90 -6.41 0.48
C PRO A 186 -14.71 -7.00 1.87
N TYR A 187 -14.04 -6.28 2.77
CA TYR A 187 -13.74 -6.76 4.12
C TYR A 187 -15.00 -7.00 4.95
N LEU A 188 -15.95 -6.06 4.94
CA LEU A 188 -17.21 -6.23 5.66
C LEU A 188 -18.06 -7.32 5.03
N THR A 189 -18.07 -7.43 3.70
CA THR A 189 -18.84 -8.46 2.99
C THR A 189 -18.34 -9.85 3.33
N THR A 190 -17.03 -10.09 3.23
CA THR A 190 -16.44 -11.39 3.58
C THR A 190 -16.60 -11.73 5.06
N LEU A 191 -16.45 -10.75 5.95
CA LEU A 191 -16.65 -10.93 7.38
C LEU A 191 -18.11 -11.28 7.72
N LEU A 192 -19.08 -10.57 7.13
CA LEU A 192 -20.51 -10.85 7.33
C LEU A 192 -20.90 -12.23 6.79
N VAL A 193 -20.51 -12.54 5.54
CA VAL A 193 -20.76 -13.86 4.95
C VAL A 193 -20.18 -14.94 5.84
N THR A 194 -18.98 -14.74 6.38
CA THR A 194 -18.36 -15.75 7.22
C THR A 194 -19.02 -15.89 8.58
N TYR A 195 -19.42 -14.78 9.19
CA TYR A 195 -20.16 -14.80 10.45
C TYR A 195 -21.48 -15.57 10.34
N PHE A 196 -22.20 -15.45 9.22
CA PHE A 196 -23.49 -16.11 9.03
C PHE A 196 -23.41 -17.53 8.48
N VAL A 197 -22.37 -17.87 7.72
CA VAL A 197 -22.26 -19.16 7.00
C VAL A 197 -21.30 -20.14 7.68
N PHE A 198 -20.25 -19.64 8.34
CA PHE A 198 -19.16 -20.45 8.88
C PHE A 198 -18.97 -20.23 10.38
N ASP A 199 -18.20 -21.13 11.01
CA ASP A 199 -17.76 -20.96 12.40
C ASP A 199 -16.75 -19.79 12.50
N THR A 200 -16.77 -19.08 13.64
CA THR A 200 -15.80 -18.04 13.98
C THR A 200 -14.33 -18.44 13.87
N THR A 201 -14.02 -19.72 14.03
CA THR A 201 -12.67 -20.29 13.82
C THR A 201 -12.15 -20.11 12.40
N VAL A 202 -13.04 -19.93 11.42
CA VAL A 202 -12.73 -19.76 10.00
C VAL A 202 -12.43 -18.30 9.66
N PHE A 203 -12.65 -17.36 10.58
CA PHE A 203 -12.55 -15.91 10.31
C PHE A 203 -11.17 -15.49 9.79
N PRO A 204 -10.04 -15.95 10.35
CA PRO A 204 -8.73 -15.59 9.82
C PRO A 204 -8.55 -15.97 8.34
N SER A 205 -9.24 -17.03 7.90
CA SER A 205 -9.16 -17.58 6.55
C SER A 205 -9.95 -16.81 5.51
N THR A 206 -10.89 -15.99 5.95
CA THR A 206 -11.62 -15.04 5.10
C THR A 206 -10.73 -13.92 4.58
N TRP A 207 -9.57 -13.72 5.21
CA TRP A 207 -8.63 -12.69 4.80
C TRP A 207 -8.12 -12.91 3.38
N CYS A 208 -7.81 -14.15 2.98
CA CYS A 208 -7.39 -14.46 1.60
C CYS A 208 -8.45 -14.04 0.58
N TRP A 209 -9.71 -14.41 0.83
CA TRP A 209 -10.84 -13.99 0.00
C TRP A 209 -11.01 -12.47 -0.04
N THR A 210 -10.81 -11.82 1.11
CA THR A 210 -10.89 -10.37 1.22
C THR A 210 -9.82 -9.70 0.37
N ALA A 211 -8.58 -10.16 0.48
CA ALA A 211 -7.47 -9.64 -0.30
C ALA A 211 -7.70 -9.84 -1.80
N LEU A 212 -8.14 -11.02 -2.22
CA LEU A 212 -8.50 -11.29 -3.61
C LEU A 212 -9.59 -10.34 -4.12
N MET A 213 -10.66 -10.12 -3.34
CA MET A 213 -11.73 -9.20 -3.74
C MET A 213 -11.21 -7.77 -3.88
N ILE A 214 -10.43 -7.29 -2.90
CA ILE A 214 -9.78 -5.97 -2.96
C ILE A 214 -8.89 -5.86 -4.20
N LEU A 215 -8.13 -6.92 -4.54
CA LEU A 215 -7.26 -6.96 -5.72
C LEU A 215 -8.05 -6.82 -7.01
N ILE A 216 -9.15 -7.57 -7.14
CA ILE A 216 -10.06 -7.48 -8.29
C ILE A 216 -10.58 -6.04 -8.42
N PHE A 217 -11.01 -5.42 -7.32
CA PHE A 217 -11.44 -4.02 -7.34
C PHE A 217 -10.35 -3.09 -7.87
N PHE A 218 -9.08 -3.25 -7.48
CA PHE A 218 -7.98 -2.40 -7.95
C PHE A 218 -7.54 -2.66 -9.39
N VAL A 219 -7.63 -3.91 -9.83
CA VAL A 219 -7.46 -4.26 -11.25
C VAL A 219 -8.53 -3.55 -12.08
N LEU A 220 -9.76 -3.44 -11.56
CA LEU A 220 -10.90 -2.78 -12.23
C LEU A 220 -11.02 -1.26 -11.96
N ASP A 221 -10.30 -0.68 -10.98
CA ASP A 221 -10.41 0.73 -10.57
C ASP A 221 -10.06 1.80 -11.63
N PRO A 222 -9.20 1.58 -12.66
CA PRO A 222 -8.98 2.60 -13.70
C PRO A 222 -10.27 3.05 -14.38
N TRP A 223 -11.30 2.20 -14.35
CA TRP A 223 -12.58 2.43 -14.99
C TRP A 223 -13.54 3.27 -14.13
N THR A 224 -13.24 3.50 -12.84
CA THR A 224 -14.17 4.10 -11.87
C THR A 224 -13.71 5.46 -11.28
N VAL A 225 -12.40 5.77 -11.22
CA VAL A 225 -11.90 6.96 -10.46
C VAL A 225 -11.19 8.02 -11.32
N GLU A 226 -10.61 7.68 -12.48
CA GLU A 226 -9.60 8.56 -13.12
C GLU A 226 -10.04 9.23 -14.44
N ARG A 227 -11.31 9.13 -14.83
CA ARG A 227 -11.83 9.86 -16.02
C ARG A 227 -11.66 11.38 -15.92
N ASP A 228 -11.64 11.94 -14.71
CA ASP A 228 -11.62 13.40 -14.51
C ASP A 228 -10.20 13.98 -14.49
N THR A 229 -9.21 13.26 -13.96
CA THR A 229 -7.81 13.72 -13.93
C THR A 229 -7.15 13.64 -15.30
N PHE A 230 -7.45 12.60 -16.08
CA PHE A 230 -6.92 12.40 -17.43
C PHE A 230 -7.34 13.54 -18.37
N LYS A 231 -8.60 14.01 -18.28
CA LYS A 231 -9.07 15.20 -18.99
C LYS A 231 -8.24 16.44 -18.60
N SER A 232 -7.96 16.65 -17.31
CA SER A 232 -7.23 17.85 -16.86
C SER A 232 -5.76 17.88 -17.31
N CYS A 233 -5.08 16.72 -17.37
CA CYS A 233 -3.69 16.64 -17.78
C CYS A 233 -3.51 16.80 -19.30
N PHE A 234 -4.40 16.22 -20.10
CA PHE A 234 -4.39 16.46 -21.55
C PHE A 234 -4.74 17.92 -21.87
N VAL A 235 -5.77 18.47 -21.24
CA VAL A 235 -6.13 19.90 -21.41
C VAL A 235 -4.99 20.83 -20.99
N LYS A 236 -4.26 20.55 -19.90
CA LYS A 236 -3.11 21.39 -19.51
C LYS A 236 -1.91 21.26 -20.46
N LYS A 237 -1.67 20.08 -21.02
CA LYS A 237 -0.55 19.86 -21.95
C LYS A 237 -0.82 20.55 -23.29
N ASP A 238 -2.08 20.50 -23.74
CA ASP A 238 -2.52 21.24 -24.93
C ASP A 238 -2.50 22.75 -24.69
N ASN A 239 -2.95 23.24 -23.54
CA ASN A 239 -2.88 24.67 -23.22
C ASN A 239 -1.44 25.19 -23.08
N LYS A 240 -0.50 24.40 -22.53
CA LYS A 240 0.92 24.80 -22.50
C LYS A 240 1.55 24.79 -23.88
N LYS A 241 1.19 23.83 -24.73
CA LYS A 241 1.69 23.74 -26.10
C LYS A 241 1.09 24.86 -26.96
N GLN A 242 -0.19 25.16 -26.82
CA GLN A 242 -0.82 26.33 -27.43
C GLN A 242 -0.20 27.63 -26.93
N LYS A 243 0.00 27.80 -25.63
CA LYS A 243 0.64 29.01 -25.10
C LYS A 243 2.06 29.20 -25.63
N ALA A 244 2.85 28.13 -25.74
CA ALA A 244 4.17 28.18 -26.34
C ALA A 244 4.13 28.53 -27.84
N ILE A 245 3.14 28.03 -28.59
CA ILE A 245 2.94 28.36 -30.01
C ILE A 245 2.50 29.82 -30.17
N THR A 246 1.59 30.31 -29.31
CA THR A 246 1.12 31.71 -29.37
C THR A 246 2.19 32.71 -28.95
N GLU A 247 3.01 32.37 -27.94
CA GLU A 247 4.15 33.20 -27.51
C GLU A 247 5.29 33.19 -28.55
N SER A 248 5.51 32.08 -29.28
CA SER A 248 6.50 32.06 -30.36
C SER A 248 6.04 32.81 -31.61
N SER A 249 4.74 32.85 -31.91
CA SER A 249 4.21 33.61 -33.06
C SER A 249 4.20 35.12 -32.84
N PHE A 250 4.17 35.59 -31.59
CA PHE A 250 4.17 37.03 -31.30
C PHE A 250 5.57 37.66 -31.39
N SER A 251 6.66 36.90 -31.23
CA SER A 251 8.01 37.49 -31.29
C SER A 251 8.56 37.69 -32.71
N GLU A 252 7.97 37.08 -33.73
CA GLU A 252 8.39 37.28 -35.13
C GLU A 252 7.76 38.54 -35.77
N GLU A 253 6.52 38.90 -35.44
CA GLU A 253 5.89 40.12 -35.97
C GLU A 253 6.46 41.40 -35.32
N ASP A 254 6.84 41.36 -34.04
CA ASP A 254 7.45 42.51 -33.37
C ASP A 254 8.89 42.78 -33.83
N GLN A 255 9.61 41.79 -34.38
CA GLN A 255 10.94 42.02 -34.98
C GLN A 255 10.88 42.64 -36.38
N ILE A 256 9.76 42.52 -37.09
CA ILE A 256 9.61 43.12 -38.42
C ILE A 256 9.30 44.63 -38.30
N ASN A 257 8.61 45.06 -37.24
CA ASN A 257 8.28 46.47 -37.04
C ASN A 257 9.34 47.32 -36.32
N LEU A 258 10.40 46.71 -35.75
CA LEU A 258 11.49 47.43 -35.08
C LEU A 258 12.70 47.72 -35.98
N SER A 259 12.69 47.31 -37.25
CA SER A 259 13.78 47.56 -38.19
C SER A 259 13.59 48.80 -39.09
N SER A 260 12.50 49.56 -38.93
CA SER A 260 12.19 50.71 -39.81
C SER A 260 12.25 52.10 -39.15
N SER A 261 12.82 52.26 -37.96
CA SER A 261 12.92 53.59 -37.32
C SER A 261 14.30 53.84 -36.72
N HIS A 262 15.32 53.92 -37.58
CA HIS A 262 16.55 54.64 -37.28
C HIS A 262 16.79 55.66 -38.39
N GLN A 263 16.25 56.87 -38.19
CA GLN A 263 16.82 58.09 -38.74
C GLN A 263 16.66 59.23 -37.73
N ASP A 264 17.82 59.66 -37.28
CA ASP A 264 18.26 61.04 -37.10
C ASP A 264 17.74 61.90 -35.94
N ASP A 265 18.68 62.74 -35.50
CA ASP A 265 18.58 63.94 -34.65
C ASP A 265 18.48 63.75 -33.13
N GLU A 266 19.16 64.51 -32.28
CA GLU A 266 20.27 65.45 -32.39
C GLU A 266 20.65 65.75 -30.91
N THR A 267 21.94 65.91 -30.68
CA THR A 267 22.61 66.80 -29.71
C THR A 267 21.91 67.36 -28.45
N ASP A 268 22.70 67.26 -27.37
CA ASP A 268 23.07 68.33 -26.39
C ASP A 268 22.42 68.38 -24.98
N PRO A 269 23.09 69.04 -23.99
CA PRO A 269 23.42 68.42 -22.71
C PRO A 269 22.94 69.28 -21.52
N ARG A 270 23.46 68.99 -20.31
CA ARG A 270 23.20 69.66 -19.01
C ARG A 270 21.87 69.21 -18.39
N SER A 271 21.69 69.14 -17.07
CA SER A 271 22.37 69.78 -15.95
C SER A 271 22.17 68.98 -14.66
N SER A 272 23.18 69.04 -13.79
CA SER A 272 23.10 69.07 -12.32
C SER A 272 21.72 69.13 -11.64
N HIS A 273 21.52 68.29 -10.61
CA HIS A 273 21.04 68.63 -9.24
C HIS A 273 20.77 67.32 -8.48
N SER A 274 21.60 66.92 -7.51
CA SER A 274 21.59 67.27 -6.08
C SER A 274 20.53 66.55 -5.23
N LYS A 275 21.01 66.00 -4.10
CA LYS A 275 20.28 65.73 -2.82
C LYS A 275 19.28 64.57 -2.85
N GLU A 276 19.01 63.83 -1.79
CA GLU A 276 19.29 63.97 -0.35
C GLU A 276 19.11 62.60 0.32
N GLU A 277 19.73 62.43 1.49
CA GLU A 277 19.50 61.37 2.48
C GLU A 277 18.03 61.25 2.89
N SER A 278 17.58 60.06 3.29
CA SER A 278 17.00 59.80 4.63
C SER A 278 16.56 58.33 4.80
N ASP A 279 16.98 57.80 5.96
CA ASP A 279 16.51 56.65 6.77
C ASP A 279 16.39 55.23 6.19
#